data_AF-A0A060YIW7-F1
#
_entry.id   AF-A0A060YIW7-F1
#
_cell.length_a   1.000
_cell.length_b   1.000
_cell.length_c   1.000
_cell.angle_alpha   90.00
_cell.angle_beta   90.00
_cell.angle_gamma   90.00
#
_symmetry.space_group_name_H-M   'P 1'
#
loop_
_entity.id
_entity.type
_entity.pdbx_description
1 polymer ?
#
loop_
_entity_poly.entity_id
_entity_poly.type
_entity_poly.pdbx_seq_one_letter_code
_entity_poly.pdbx_strand_id
1 'polypeptide(L)'
;MVFQKRSSHQDHKYKFHLDIVALEHTKNYTYLGLNISATGNFHKAVNDLRDKARRALYAIKRNIQFNIPIRIWLKILESVIEPIALYGCEVWGPLTNQDFTKWNKLQIETLHAKFCKNILRVQRRTPNNACRAELGRYPLIIKIQKRAVKFYNHLKGSDSQTFHNKAITYREMNLEKSPLSKLVLVLCSQTQTQTHPTEPQDSSTIRPNQITRNKKIIT
;
A
#
# COMPACT_ATOMS: atom_id res chain seq x y z
N MET A 1 -4.17 15.53 -20.93
CA MET A 1 -4.87 15.46 -19.61
C MET A 1 -4.43 16.62 -18.74
N VAL A 2 -5.37 17.35 -18.15
CA VAL A 2 -5.10 18.47 -17.23
C VAL A 2 -5.49 18.06 -15.81
N PHE A 3 -4.59 18.21 -14.84
CA PHE A 3 -4.89 17.89 -13.45
C PHE A 3 -5.70 19.01 -12.78
N GLN A 4 -6.83 18.66 -12.16
CA GLN A 4 -7.74 19.62 -11.50
C GLN A 4 -8.42 19.01 -10.27
N LYS A 5 -8.63 19.82 -9.22
CA LYS A 5 -9.17 19.34 -7.93
C LYS A 5 -10.60 18.79 -8.02
N ARG A 6 -11.42 19.28 -8.96
CA ARG A 6 -12.77 18.77 -9.23
C ARG A 6 -12.93 18.55 -10.73
N SER A 7 -13.43 17.39 -11.12
CA SER A 7 -13.76 17.08 -12.52
C SER A 7 -15.14 17.62 -12.90
N SER A 8 -15.42 18.89 -12.62
CA SER A 8 -16.68 19.49 -13.06
C SER A 8 -16.74 19.44 -14.58
N HIS A 9 -17.93 19.16 -15.13
CA HIS A 9 -18.24 19.44 -16.53
C HIS A 9 -18.16 20.95 -16.70
N GLN A 10 -16.97 21.47 -16.99
CA GLN A 10 -16.82 22.87 -17.33
C GLN A 10 -15.98 22.97 -18.58
N ASP A 11 -16.48 23.78 -19.50
CA ASP A 11 -15.90 24.15 -20.77
C ASP A 11 -14.38 24.21 -20.70
N HIS A 12 -13.74 23.70 -21.74
CA HIS A 12 -12.29 23.66 -21.86
C HIS A 12 -11.72 25.08 -21.80
N LYS A 13 -11.49 25.58 -20.57
CA LYS A 13 -10.93 26.90 -20.27
C LYS A 13 -9.58 27.10 -20.97
N TYR A 14 -8.88 26.00 -21.20
CA TYR A 14 -7.62 25.93 -21.92
C TYR A 14 -7.83 25.04 -23.13
N LYS A 15 -7.43 25.50 -24.32
CA LYS A 15 -7.33 24.67 -25.53
C LYS A 15 -5.85 24.53 -25.83
N PHE A 16 -5.35 23.30 -25.79
CA PHE A 16 -3.96 23.00 -26.12
C PHE A 16 -3.89 22.52 -27.56
N HIS A 17 -2.93 23.06 -28.30
CA HIS A 17 -2.62 22.65 -29.67
C HIS A 17 -1.19 22.11 -29.68
N LEU A 18 -1.00 20.93 -30.27
CA LEU A 18 0.32 20.43 -30.66
C LEU A 18 0.45 20.67 -32.15
N ASP A 19 1.23 21.68 -32.51
CA ASP A 19 1.30 22.25 -33.86
C ASP A 19 -0.09 22.66 -34.37
N ILE A 20 -0.73 21.80 -35.15
CA ILE A 20 -2.05 22.03 -35.77
C ILE A 20 -3.14 21.21 -35.07
N VAL A 21 -2.77 20.18 -34.29
CA VAL A 21 -3.70 19.23 -33.69
C VAL A 21 -4.18 19.73 -32.34
N ALA A 22 -5.49 19.93 -32.20
CA ALA A 22 -6.11 20.22 -30.90
C ALA A 22 -6.09 18.97 -30.01
N LEU A 23 -5.51 19.08 -28.82
CA LEU A 23 -5.43 17.98 -27.86
C LEU A 23 -6.74 17.83 -27.07
N GLU A 24 -7.28 16.61 -27.03
CA GLU A 24 -8.49 16.30 -26.29
C GLU A 24 -8.27 16.33 -24.77
N HIS A 25 -9.24 16.90 -24.05
CA HIS A 25 -9.27 16.91 -22.60
C HIS A 25 -9.90 15.63 -22.04
N THR A 26 -9.06 14.67 -21.67
CA THR A 26 -9.50 13.41 -21.07
C THR A 26 -9.54 13.45 -19.53
N LYS A 27 -10.61 12.89 -18.94
CA LYS A 27 -10.77 12.76 -17.48
C LYS A 27 -9.94 11.62 -16.89
N ASN A 28 -9.76 10.54 -17.65
CA ASN A 28 -8.96 9.38 -17.29
C ASN A 28 -8.02 9.07 -18.46
N TYR A 29 -6.77 8.74 -18.16
CA TYR A 29 -5.76 8.41 -19.17
C TYR A 29 -4.95 7.21 -18.69
N THR A 30 -4.75 6.24 -19.57
CA THR A 30 -3.96 5.05 -19.23
C THR A 30 -2.54 5.25 -19.72
N TYR A 31 -1.59 5.35 -18.79
CA TYR A 31 -0.17 5.44 -19.07
C TYR A 31 0.54 4.19 -18.59
N LEU A 32 1.20 3.47 -19.51
CA LEU A 32 1.91 2.21 -19.22
C LEU A 32 1.05 1.19 -18.44
N GLY A 33 -0.25 1.14 -18.70
CA GLY A 33 -1.18 0.22 -18.04
C GLY A 33 -1.68 0.66 -16.66
N LEU A 34 -1.26 1.83 -16.16
CA LEU A 34 -1.79 2.49 -14.97
C LEU A 34 -2.77 3.59 -15.36
N ASN A 35 -3.95 3.56 -14.75
CA ASN A 35 -5.01 4.53 -15.03
C ASN A 35 -4.85 5.77 -14.14
N ILE A 36 -4.61 6.93 -14.75
CA ILE A 36 -4.43 8.20 -14.08
C ILE A 36 -5.71 9.01 -14.23
N SER A 37 -6.24 9.52 -13.12
CA SER A 37 -7.39 10.44 -13.12
C SER A 37 -6.91 11.89 -13.14
N ALA A 38 -7.63 12.76 -13.84
CA ALA A 38 -7.43 14.21 -13.81
C ALA A 38 -7.52 14.79 -12.39
N THR A 39 -8.21 14.13 -11.45
CA THR A 39 -8.26 14.56 -10.04
C THR A 39 -7.02 14.19 -9.23
N GLY A 40 -6.08 13.43 -9.80
CA GLY A 40 -4.93 12.89 -9.09
C GLY A 40 -5.26 11.71 -8.16
N ASN A 41 -6.51 11.22 -8.19
CA ASN A 41 -6.94 10.10 -7.37
C ASN A 41 -6.66 8.75 -8.08
N PHE A 42 -5.97 7.84 -7.38
CA PHE A 42 -5.59 6.51 -7.88
C PHE A 42 -6.51 5.35 -7.46
N HIS A 43 -7.66 5.61 -6.81
CA HIS A 43 -8.58 4.54 -6.40
C HIS A 43 -9.03 3.66 -7.58
N LYS A 44 -9.27 4.26 -8.75
CA LYS A 44 -9.64 3.51 -9.97
C LYS A 44 -8.49 2.63 -10.44
N ALA A 45 -7.27 3.18 -10.47
CA ALA A 45 -6.06 2.44 -10.82
C ALA A 45 -5.83 1.23 -9.91
N VAL A 46 -5.94 1.42 -8.58
CA VAL A 46 -5.76 0.37 -7.59
C VAL A 46 -6.83 -0.72 -7.73
N ASN A 47 -8.07 -0.34 -8.01
CA ASN A 47 -9.15 -1.28 -8.32
C ASN A 47 -8.83 -2.12 -9.57
N ASP A 48 -8.41 -1.47 -10.66
CA ASP A 48 -8.07 -2.11 -11.91
C ASP A 48 -6.93 -3.14 -11.72
N LEU A 49 -5.88 -2.78 -10.97
CA LEU A 49 -4.77 -3.67 -10.62
C LEU A 49 -5.24 -4.85 -9.75
N ARG A 50 -6.08 -4.58 -8.74
CA ARG A 50 -6.67 -5.60 -7.87
C ARG A 50 -7.56 -6.57 -8.65
N ASP A 51 -8.28 -6.10 -9.66
CA ASP A 51 -9.11 -6.92 -10.54
C ASP A 51 -8.27 -7.75 -11.50
N LYS A 52 -7.23 -7.18 -12.10
CA LYS A 52 -6.23 -7.92 -12.92
C LYS A 52 -5.57 -9.04 -12.11
N ALA A 53 -5.07 -8.73 -10.91
CA ALA A 53 -4.45 -9.71 -10.02
C ALA A 53 -5.43 -10.82 -9.60
N ARG A 54 -6.69 -10.47 -9.33
CA ARG A 54 -7.74 -11.45 -9.02
C ARG A 54 -8.04 -12.38 -10.19
N ARG A 55 -8.17 -11.83 -11.40
CA ARG A 55 -8.40 -12.62 -12.62
C ARG A 55 -7.26 -13.61 -12.85
N ALA A 56 -6.01 -13.16 -12.72
CA ALA A 56 -4.83 -14.02 -12.81
C ALA A 56 -4.87 -15.16 -11.76
N LEU A 57 -5.19 -14.83 -10.51
CA LEU A 57 -5.31 -15.83 -9.45
C LEU A 57 -6.39 -16.89 -9.75
N TYR A 58 -7.57 -16.48 -10.22
CA TYR A 58 -8.62 -17.42 -10.57
C TYR A 58 -8.29 -18.26 -11.79
N ALA A 59 -7.60 -17.70 -12.79
CA ALA A 59 -7.13 -18.44 -13.94
C ALA A 59 -6.14 -19.55 -13.51
N ILE A 60 -5.16 -19.21 -12.66
CA ILE A 60 -4.22 -20.18 -12.10
C ILE A 60 -4.97 -21.27 -11.32
N LYS A 61 -5.89 -20.88 -10.43
CA LYS A 61 -6.68 -21.83 -9.65
C LYS A 61 -7.55 -22.75 -10.50
N ARG A 62 -8.10 -22.26 -11.61
CA ARG A 62 -8.90 -23.07 -12.54
C ARG A 62 -8.06 -24.09 -13.29
N ASN A 63 -6.82 -23.74 -13.62
CA ASN A 63 -5.93 -24.62 -14.40
C ASN A 63 -5.22 -25.68 -13.54
N ILE A 64 -5.11 -25.45 -12.23
CA ILE A 64 -4.55 -26.42 -11.30
C ILE A 64 -5.62 -27.46 -10.93
N GLN A 65 -5.47 -28.68 -11.44
CA GLN A 65 -6.40 -29.79 -11.20
C GLN A 65 -6.02 -30.67 -10.00
N PHE A 66 -4.78 -30.54 -9.50
CA PHE A 66 -4.25 -31.33 -8.39
C PHE A 66 -4.04 -30.49 -7.12
N ASN A 67 -3.94 -31.16 -5.96
CA ASN A 67 -3.75 -30.46 -4.71
C ASN A 67 -2.30 -29.97 -4.55
N ILE A 68 -2.11 -28.66 -4.63
CA ILE A 68 -0.79 -28.04 -4.49
C ILE A 68 -0.49 -27.74 -3.01
N PRO A 69 0.72 -28.06 -2.51
CA PRO A 69 1.17 -27.68 -1.18
C PRO A 69 1.08 -26.16 -0.94
N ILE A 70 0.75 -25.77 0.29
CA ILE A 70 0.62 -24.36 0.71
C ILE A 70 1.86 -23.54 0.33
N ARG A 71 3.06 -24.10 0.51
CA ARG A 71 4.32 -23.43 0.18
C ARG A 71 4.40 -22.97 -1.29
N ILE A 72 3.89 -23.78 -2.21
CA ILE A 72 3.89 -23.46 -3.65
C ILE A 72 2.84 -22.39 -3.94
N TRP A 73 1.65 -22.49 -3.34
CA TRP A 73 0.64 -21.42 -3.43
C TRP A 73 1.19 -20.07 -3.00
N LEU A 74 1.91 -20.06 -1.88
CA LEU A 74 2.53 -18.85 -1.39
C LEU A 74 3.60 -18.32 -2.37
N LYS A 75 4.40 -19.20 -2.99
CA LYS A 75 5.37 -18.81 -4.02
C LYS A 75 4.69 -18.20 -5.25
N ILE A 76 3.58 -18.77 -5.71
CA ILE A 76 2.76 -18.24 -6.81
C ILE A 76 2.23 -16.84 -6.49
N LEU A 77 1.77 -16.64 -5.24
CA LEU A 77 1.32 -15.33 -4.80
C LEU A 77 2.44 -14.30 -4.92
N GLU A 78 3.63 -14.61 -4.40
CA GLU A 78 4.77 -13.69 -4.40
C GLU A 78 5.33 -13.43 -5.81
N SER A 79 5.37 -14.44 -6.67
CA SER A 79 6.01 -14.31 -7.98
C SER A 79 5.08 -13.80 -9.07
N VAL A 80 3.76 -14.00 -8.95
CA VAL A 80 2.80 -13.65 -10.02
C VAL A 80 1.80 -12.60 -9.56
N ILE A 81 1.13 -12.83 -8.43
CA ILE A 81 0.01 -12.00 -8.02
C ILE A 81 0.46 -10.67 -7.41
N GLU A 82 1.49 -10.70 -6.57
CA GLU A 82 2.05 -9.50 -5.95
C GLU A 82 2.59 -8.50 -6.98
N PRO A 83 3.39 -8.89 -8.00
CA PRO A 83 3.84 -7.94 -9.03
C PRO A 83 2.70 -7.26 -9.77
N ILE A 84 1.62 -7.99 -10.08
CA ILE A 84 0.44 -7.41 -10.75
C ILE A 84 -0.29 -6.44 -9.81
N ALA A 85 -0.49 -6.82 -8.55
CA ALA A 85 -1.21 -6.01 -7.58
C ALA A 85 -0.42 -4.76 -7.12
N LEU A 86 0.90 -4.86 -7.05
CA LEU A 86 1.81 -3.83 -6.57
C LEU A 86 2.46 -3.00 -7.69
N TYR A 87 1.98 -3.14 -8.92
CA TYR A 87 2.49 -2.36 -10.05
C TYR A 87 2.28 -0.85 -9.82
N GLY A 88 3.36 -0.07 -9.94
CA GLY A 88 3.34 1.39 -9.74
C GLY A 88 3.06 1.84 -8.30
N CYS A 89 3.24 0.97 -7.30
CA CYS A 89 2.92 1.28 -5.91
C CYS A 89 3.76 2.41 -5.30
N GLU A 90 4.91 2.73 -5.89
CA GLU A 90 5.71 3.88 -5.44
C GLU A 90 5.01 5.21 -5.74
N VAL A 91 4.14 5.23 -6.75
CA VAL A 91 3.38 6.42 -7.16
C VAL A 91 2.06 6.49 -6.38
N TRP A 92 1.21 5.47 -6.47
CA TRP A 92 -0.14 5.53 -5.87
C TRP A 92 -0.18 5.19 -4.38
N GLY A 93 0.80 4.43 -3.87
CA GLY A 93 0.84 3.95 -2.49
C GLY A 93 0.91 5.06 -1.45
N PRO A 94 1.82 6.05 -1.59
CA PRO A 94 1.89 7.21 -0.72
C PRO A 94 0.64 8.08 -0.77
N LEU A 95 0.05 8.23 -1.97
CA LEU A 95 -1.12 9.07 -2.20
C LEU A 95 -2.42 8.48 -1.63
N THR A 96 -2.44 7.18 -1.35
CA THR A 96 -3.58 6.52 -0.73
C THR A 96 -3.50 6.71 0.77
N ASN A 97 -4.49 7.39 1.38
CA ASN A 97 -4.52 7.72 2.82
C ASN A 97 -4.02 6.56 3.69
N GLN A 98 -2.81 6.73 4.24
CA GLN A 98 -2.10 5.72 5.02
C GLN A 98 -2.52 5.77 6.49
N ASP A 99 -3.83 5.77 6.74
CA ASP A 99 -4.32 5.60 8.10
C ASP A 99 -3.95 4.18 8.55
N PHE A 100 -2.97 4.07 9.46
CA PHE A 100 -2.62 2.80 10.11
C PHE A 100 -3.81 2.17 10.84
N THR A 101 -4.87 2.92 11.11
CA THR A 101 -6.11 2.37 11.70
C THR A 101 -6.98 1.65 10.65
N LYS A 102 -6.81 1.94 9.36
CA LYS A 102 -7.69 1.44 8.27
C LYS A 102 -6.95 0.64 7.19
N TRP A 103 -5.68 0.28 7.39
CA TRP A 103 -4.88 -0.46 6.40
C TRP A 103 -5.57 -1.73 5.88
N ASN A 104 -6.29 -2.46 6.74
CA ASN A 104 -6.97 -3.70 6.38
C ASN A 104 -8.14 -3.48 5.39
N LYS A 105 -8.62 -2.23 5.23
CA LYS A 105 -9.66 -1.85 4.26
C LYS A 105 -9.10 -1.55 2.87
N LEU A 106 -7.78 -1.48 2.71
CA LEU A 106 -7.17 -1.29 1.41
C LEU A 106 -7.58 -2.42 0.46
N GLN A 107 -7.87 -2.08 -0.79
CA GLN A 107 -8.42 -3.04 -1.76
C GLN A 107 -7.45 -4.19 -2.05
N ILE A 108 -6.15 -3.88 -2.06
CA ILE A 108 -5.06 -4.84 -2.23
C ILE A 108 -4.96 -5.78 -1.02
N GLU A 109 -5.14 -5.24 0.19
CA GLU A 109 -5.16 -6.06 1.42
C GLU A 109 -6.36 -6.99 1.47
N THR A 110 -7.51 -6.54 0.97
CA THR A 110 -8.70 -7.39 0.84
C THR A 110 -8.47 -8.54 -0.14
N LEU A 111 -7.71 -8.32 -1.22
CA LEU A 111 -7.31 -9.40 -2.14
C LEU A 111 -6.41 -10.42 -1.44
N HIS A 112 -5.38 -9.94 -0.72
CA HIS A 112 -4.46 -10.80 0.02
C HIS A 112 -5.17 -11.63 1.10
N ALA A 113 -6.05 -11.00 1.90
CA ALA A 113 -6.82 -11.72 2.93
C ALA A 113 -7.75 -12.79 2.34
N LYS A 114 -8.41 -12.50 1.20
CA LYS A 114 -9.22 -13.49 0.48
C LYS A 114 -8.40 -14.68 0.02
N PHE A 115 -7.17 -14.44 -0.44
CA PHE A 115 -6.26 -15.49 -0.84
C PHE A 115 -5.83 -16.35 0.34
N CYS A 116 -5.40 -15.75 1.45
CA CYS A 116 -5.04 -16.47 2.68
C CYS A 116 -6.16 -17.40 3.15
N LYS A 117 -7.40 -16.88 3.18
CA LYS A 117 -8.60 -17.66 3.55
C LYS A 117 -8.85 -18.83 2.60
N ASN A 118 -8.67 -18.60 1.30
CA ASN A 118 -8.90 -19.60 0.28
C ASN A 118 -7.85 -20.74 0.35
N ILE A 119 -6.57 -20.43 0.62
CA ILE A 119 -5.55 -21.47 0.80
C ILE A 119 -5.85 -22.33 2.03
N LEU A 120 -6.18 -21.70 3.16
CA LEU A 120 -6.46 -22.41 4.41
C LEU A 120 -7.82 -23.13 4.40
N ARG A 121 -8.63 -22.94 3.35
CA ARG A 121 -10.01 -23.49 3.23
C ARG A 121 -10.91 -23.12 4.40
N VAL A 122 -10.69 -21.94 4.99
CA VAL A 122 -11.48 -21.44 6.13
C VAL A 122 -12.70 -20.64 5.66
N GLN A 123 -13.67 -20.49 6.56
CA GLN A 123 -14.89 -19.73 6.29
C GLN A 123 -14.57 -18.25 5.99
N ARG A 124 -15.40 -17.62 5.15
CA ARG A 124 -15.22 -16.20 4.77
C ARG A 124 -15.24 -15.24 5.95
N ARG A 125 -15.91 -15.61 7.06
CA ARG A 125 -16.03 -14.83 8.30
C ARG A 125 -14.80 -14.91 9.22
N THR A 126 -13.87 -15.83 8.99
CA THR A 126 -12.67 -16.00 9.82
C THR A 126 -11.85 -14.70 9.90
N PRO A 127 -11.25 -14.35 11.06
CA PRO A 127 -10.45 -13.13 11.19
C PRO A 127 -9.28 -13.08 10.19
N ASN A 128 -9.19 -12.00 9.41
CA ASN A 128 -8.15 -11.82 8.37
C ASN A 128 -6.72 -11.91 8.94
N ASN A 129 -6.51 -11.37 10.14
CA ASN A 129 -5.19 -11.33 10.77
C ASN A 129 -4.73 -12.72 11.19
N ALA A 130 -5.63 -13.57 11.71
CA ALA A 130 -5.32 -14.94 12.03
C ALA A 130 -4.90 -15.71 10.76
N CYS A 131 -5.68 -15.62 9.67
CA CYS A 131 -5.34 -16.30 8.42
C CYS A 131 -3.98 -15.87 7.84
N ARG A 132 -3.59 -14.60 8.03
CA ARG A 132 -2.27 -14.10 7.63
C ARG A 132 -1.17 -14.65 8.53
N ALA A 133 -1.39 -14.67 9.85
CA ALA A 133 -0.45 -15.17 10.85
C ALA A 133 -0.17 -16.67 10.66
N GLU A 134 -1.20 -17.50 10.45
CA GLU A 134 -1.06 -18.93 10.17
C GLU A 134 -0.19 -19.22 8.94
N LEU A 135 -0.24 -18.35 7.94
CA LEU A 135 0.57 -18.48 6.72
C LEU A 135 1.95 -17.78 6.84
N GLY A 136 2.24 -17.15 7.97
CA GLY A 136 3.47 -16.36 8.17
C GLY A 136 3.57 -15.16 7.23
N ARG A 137 2.44 -14.53 6.85
CA ARG A 137 2.39 -13.47 5.85
C ARG A 137 2.12 -12.10 6.45
N TYR A 138 3.01 -11.16 6.16
CA TYR A 138 2.84 -9.76 6.50
C TYR A 138 1.86 -9.05 5.55
N PRO A 139 1.23 -7.96 6.01
CA PRO A 139 0.47 -7.05 5.15
C PRO A 139 1.31 -6.54 3.96
N LEU A 140 0.68 -6.46 2.79
CA LEU A 140 1.29 -5.92 1.57
C LEU A 140 1.59 -4.42 1.68
N ILE A 141 0.92 -3.67 2.57
CA ILE A 141 1.22 -2.26 2.83
C ILE A 141 2.69 -2.04 3.20
N ILE A 142 3.31 -2.99 3.91
CA ILE A 142 4.73 -2.91 4.28
C ILE A 142 5.61 -2.96 3.02
N LYS A 143 5.29 -3.83 2.05
CA LYS A 143 6.00 -3.91 0.76
C LYS A 143 5.81 -2.62 -0.05
N ILE A 144 4.60 -2.04 -0.03
CA ILE A 144 4.28 -0.78 -0.71
C ILE A 144 5.13 0.36 -0.13
N GLN A 145 5.13 0.53 1.20
CA GLN A 145 5.91 1.56 1.88
C GLN A 145 7.40 1.40 1.63
N LYS A 146 7.93 0.17 1.73
CA LYS A 146 9.34 -0.10 1.44
C LYS A 146 9.74 0.32 0.02
N ARG A 147 8.92 -0.02 -0.99
CA ARG A 147 9.18 0.37 -2.38
C ARG A 147 9.09 1.89 -2.57
N ALA A 148 8.08 2.54 -1.97
CA ALA A 148 7.93 3.99 -2.02
C ALA A 148 9.13 4.74 -1.42
N VAL A 149 9.64 4.29 -0.26
CA VAL A 149 10.84 4.86 0.37
C VAL A 149 12.07 4.64 -0.50
N LYS A 150 12.25 3.43 -1.05
CA LYS A 150 13.38 3.13 -1.95
C LYS A 150 13.35 4.04 -3.20
N PHE A 151 12.17 4.24 -3.78
CA PHE A 151 11.99 5.12 -4.92
C PHE A 151 12.29 6.58 -4.56
N TYR A 152 11.82 7.05 -3.41
CA TYR A 152 12.16 8.40 -2.93
C TYR A 152 13.67 8.60 -2.75
N ASN A 153 14.37 7.63 -2.15
CA ASN A 153 15.83 7.69 -2.01
C ASN A 153 16.54 7.69 -3.36
N HIS A 154 16.05 6.91 -4.32
CA HIS A 154 16.57 6.92 -5.68
C HIS A 154 16.38 8.28 -6.38
N LEU A 155 15.22 8.92 -6.19
CA LEU A 155 14.97 10.28 -6.72
C LEU A 155 15.94 11.31 -6.13
N LYS A 156 16.26 11.20 -4.83
CA LYS A 156 17.22 12.09 -4.16
C LYS A 156 18.66 11.87 -4.59
N GLY A 157 19.05 10.63 -4.85
CA GLY A 157 20.40 10.29 -5.29
C GLY A 157 20.64 10.50 -6.79
N SER A 158 19.65 10.98 -7.54
CA SER A 158 19.77 11.22 -8.98
C SER A 158 20.46 12.56 -9.28
N ASP A 159 21.00 12.72 -10.48
CA ASP A 159 21.63 13.98 -10.89
C ASP A 159 20.65 15.17 -10.85
N SER A 160 21.14 16.32 -10.40
CA SER A 160 20.37 17.55 -10.18
C SER A 160 19.77 18.12 -11.46
N GLN A 161 20.33 17.80 -12.64
CA GLN A 161 19.80 18.29 -13.91
C GLN A 161 18.57 17.51 -14.41
N THR A 162 18.35 16.31 -13.88
CA THR A 162 17.23 15.46 -14.28
C THR A 162 15.89 16.03 -13.85
N PHE A 163 14.86 15.85 -14.69
CA PHE A 163 13.51 16.35 -14.41
C PHE A 163 12.91 15.79 -13.13
N HIS A 164 13.20 14.53 -12.79
CA HIS A 164 12.66 13.90 -11.60
C HIS A 164 13.32 14.40 -10.31
N ASN A 165 14.61 14.76 -10.34
CA ASN A 165 15.24 15.43 -9.20
C ASN A 165 14.64 16.84 -9.03
N LYS A 166 14.57 17.65 -10.10
CA LYS A 166 13.92 18.97 -10.05
C LYS A 166 12.48 18.90 -9.50
N ALA A 167 11.71 17.89 -9.91
CA ALA A 167 10.36 17.68 -9.43
C ALA A 167 10.29 17.33 -7.93
N ILE A 168 11.24 16.54 -7.41
CA ILE A 168 11.27 16.22 -5.97
C ILE A 168 11.70 17.43 -5.15
N THR A 169 12.72 18.18 -5.59
CA THR A 169 13.16 19.42 -4.93
C THR A 169 12.02 20.45 -4.84
N TYR A 170 11.30 20.67 -5.94
CA TYR A 170 10.15 21.58 -5.96
C TYR A 170 9.03 21.14 -5.01
N ARG A 171 8.84 19.81 -4.89
CA ARG A 171 7.86 19.24 -3.97
C ARG A 171 8.30 19.39 -2.50
N GLU A 172 9.59 19.31 -2.20
CA GLU A 172 10.14 19.47 -0.85
C GLU A 172 10.06 20.91 -0.36
N MET A 173 10.16 21.89 -1.25
CA MET A 173 9.84 23.31 -0.94
C MET A 173 8.40 23.48 -0.43
N ASN A 174 7.51 22.49 -0.63
CA ASN A 174 6.13 22.46 -0.17
C ASN A 174 5.83 21.21 0.69
N LEU A 175 6.60 21.03 1.77
CA LEU A 175 6.61 19.83 2.62
C LEU A 175 5.21 19.39 3.10
N GLU A 176 4.37 20.33 3.51
CA GLU A 176 2.98 20.14 3.99
C GLU A 176 2.06 19.37 3.02
N LYS A 177 2.38 19.36 1.73
CA LYS A 177 1.52 18.77 0.68
C LYS A 177 2.01 17.41 0.18
N SER A 178 3.19 16.95 0.61
CA SER A 178 3.84 15.78 0.02
C SER A 178 3.56 14.49 0.81
N PRO A 179 2.82 13.52 0.26
CA PRO A 179 2.53 12.26 0.97
C PRO A 179 3.76 11.37 1.15
N LEU A 180 4.72 11.43 0.22
CA LEU A 180 5.98 10.69 0.29
C LEU A 180 6.87 11.20 1.43
N SER A 181 7.06 12.51 1.54
CA SER A 181 7.89 13.07 2.62
C SER A 181 7.20 12.91 3.97
N LYS A 182 5.86 13.02 4.04
CA LYS A 182 5.10 12.67 5.27
C LYS A 182 5.32 11.21 5.68
N LEU A 183 5.25 10.27 4.73
CA LEU A 183 5.52 8.86 4.98
C LEU A 183 6.94 8.66 5.53
N VAL A 184 7.95 9.24 4.88
CA VAL A 184 9.35 9.15 5.33
C VAL A 184 9.54 9.75 6.72
N LEU A 185 8.98 10.95 6.99
CA LEU A 185 9.04 11.59 8.30
C LEU A 185 8.36 10.74 9.39
N VAL A 186 7.18 10.18 9.12
CA VAL A 186 6.48 9.28 10.04
C VAL A 186 7.34 8.06 10.37
N LEU A 187 7.93 7.42 9.36
CA LEU A 187 8.80 6.26 9.60
C LEU A 187 10.08 6.64 10.36
N CYS A 188 10.70 7.79 10.06
CA CYS A 188 11.89 8.27 10.78
C CYS A 188 11.60 8.62 12.26
N SER A 189 10.44 9.22 12.56
CA SER A 189 10.04 9.50 13.95
C SER A 189 9.79 8.23 14.78
N GLN A 190 9.33 7.15 14.14
CA GLN A 190 9.11 5.85 14.79
C GLN A 190 10.41 5.11 15.10
N THR A 191 11.49 5.36 14.35
CA THR A 191 12.80 4.75 14.63
C THR A 191 13.54 5.37 15.82
N GLN A 192 13.27 6.65 16.15
CA GLN A 192 13.92 7.34 17.27
C GLN A 192 13.36 6.96 18.64
N THR A 193 12.13 6.43 18.71
CA THR A 193 11.48 6.00 19.95
C THR A 193 11.88 4.59 20.41
N GLN A 194 12.77 3.89 19.69
CA GLN A 194 13.23 2.53 20.04
C GLN A 194 14.69 2.44 20.53
N THR A 195 15.44 3.54 20.57
CA THR A 195 16.80 3.59 21.14
C THR A 195 16.79 4.32 22.47
N HIS A 196 16.42 3.62 23.55
CA HIS A 196 16.86 3.97 24.90
C HIS A 196 18.14 3.17 25.20
N PRO A 197 19.26 3.80 25.62
CA PRO A 197 20.44 3.08 26.10
C PRO A 197 20.13 2.45 27.47
N THR A 198 20.34 1.15 27.60
CA THR A 198 20.35 0.44 28.88
C THR A 198 21.67 0.69 29.59
N GLU A 199 21.66 1.52 30.64
CA GLU A 199 22.70 1.49 31.67
C GLU A 199 22.36 0.42 32.72
N PRO A 200 23.36 -0.28 33.30
CA PRO A 200 23.12 -1.37 34.23
C PRO A 200 22.81 -0.81 35.63
N GLN A 201 21.70 -1.25 36.21
CA GLN A 201 21.42 -1.09 37.63
C GLN A 201 21.33 -2.49 38.25
N ASP A 202 22.30 -2.75 39.12
CA ASP A 202 22.45 -3.97 39.89
C ASP A 202 21.33 -4.17 40.92
N SER A 203 21.06 -5.45 41.15
CA SER A 203 20.61 -6.07 42.41
C SER A 203 19.15 -5.87 42.91
N SER A 204 18.42 -6.98 42.78
CA SER A 204 17.52 -7.61 43.77
C SER A 204 16.34 -6.82 44.36
N THR A 205 15.13 -7.32 44.09
CA THR A 205 14.34 -8.09 45.09
C THR A 205 13.11 -8.72 44.41
N ILE A 206 13.02 -10.05 44.53
CA ILE A 206 11.89 -10.89 44.13
C ILE A 206 10.75 -10.75 45.15
N ARG A 207 9.49 -10.60 44.70
CA ARG A 207 8.32 -11.19 45.40
C ARG A 207 7.28 -11.72 44.40
N PRO A 208 6.81 -12.98 44.55
CA PRO A 208 5.92 -13.63 43.59
C PRO A 208 4.42 -13.46 43.91
N ASN A 209 3.61 -13.47 42.84
CA ASN A 209 2.23 -13.99 42.68
C ASN A 209 1.18 -13.74 43.78
N GLN A 210 -0.04 -13.30 43.39
CA GLN A 210 -1.19 -14.20 43.25
C GLN A 210 -2.48 -13.52 42.72
N ILE A 211 -3.08 -14.22 41.77
CA ILE A 211 -4.42 -14.06 41.20
C ILE A 211 -5.44 -14.65 42.18
N THR A 212 -6.57 -14.01 42.50
CA THR A 212 -7.93 -14.59 42.26
C THR A 212 -9.13 -13.72 42.67
N ARG A 213 -10.13 -13.75 41.77
CA ARG A 213 -11.60 -13.86 41.97
C ARG A 213 -12.41 -12.64 42.43
N ASN A 214 -13.06 -12.04 41.43
CA ASN A 214 -14.39 -11.45 41.53
C ASN A 214 -15.42 -12.45 42.11
N LYS A 215 -16.18 -12.02 43.13
CA LYS A 215 -17.52 -12.53 43.40
C LYS A 215 -18.52 -11.38 43.26
N LYS A 216 -19.48 -11.59 42.35
CA LYS A 216 -20.73 -10.82 42.20
C LYS A 216 -21.52 -10.88 43.50
N ILE A 217 -22.09 -9.75 43.93
CA ILE A 217 -23.22 -9.71 44.86
C ILE A 217 -24.43 -9.29 44.02
N ILE A 218 -25.39 -10.19 43.93
CA ILE A 218 -26.77 -9.95 43.49
C ILE A 218 -27.55 -9.56 44.75
N THR A 219 -28.43 -8.58 44.62
CA THR A 219 -29.38 -8.09 45.63
C THR A 219 -30.29 -9.20 46.15
#